data_AF-A0A7G9BRB5-F1
#
_entry.id   AF-A0A7G9BRB5-F1
#
_cell.length_a   1.000
_cell.length_b   1.000
_cell.length_c   1.000
_cell.angle_alpha   90.00
_cell.angle_beta   90.00
_cell.angle_gamma   90.00
#
_symmetry.space_group_name_H-M   'P 1'
#
loop_
_entity.id
_entity.type
_entity.pdbx_description
1 polymer ?
#
loop_
_entity_poly.entity_id
_entity_poly.type
_entity_poly.pdbx_seq_one_letter_code
_entity_poly.pdbx_strand_id
1 'polypeptide(L)' 'MLYIILLGIIGGQELTFIILAILLLFGGKKIPELMRGLGQGLREFKEGQTSEQQEKQTK' A
#
# COMPACT_ATOMS: atom_id res chain seq x y z
N MET A 1 17.96 27.28 -6.57
CA MET A 1 18.71 26.42 -5.61
C MET A 1 18.12 26.45 -4.21
N LEU A 2 17.90 27.62 -3.59
CA LEU A 2 17.29 27.71 -2.24
C LEU A 2 15.84 27.19 -2.15
N TYR A 3 15.04 27.38 -3.20
CA TYR A 3 13.65 26.91 -3.28
C TYR A 3 13.51 25.37 -3.26
N ILE A 4 14.47 24.67 -3.87
CA ILE A 4 14.50 23.20 -3.91
C ILE A 4 14.80 22.64 -2.52
N ILE A 5 15.70 23.31 -1.77
CA ILE A 5 16.03 22.93 -0.40
C ILE A 5 14.82 23.15 0.52
N LEU A 6 14.10 24.28 0.39
CA LEU A 6 12.92 24.56 1.22
C LEU A 6 11.76 23.58 0.97
N LEU A 7 11.45 23.26 -0.30
CA LEU A 7 10.44 22.24 -0.63
C LEU A 7 10.86 20.82 -0.23
N GLY A 8 12.15 20.50 -0.31
CA GLY A 8 12.68 19.20 0.12
C GLY A 8 12.60 18.99 1.64
N ILE A 9 12.80 20.07 2.42
CA ILE A 9 12.74 20.04 3.88
C ILE A 9 11.30 19.98 4.41
N ILE A 10 10.33 20.66 3.78
CA ILE A 10 8.94 20.80 4.30
C ILE A 10 8.00 19.64 3.91
N GLY A 11 8.39 18.77 2.98
CA GLY A 11 7.55 17.64 2.56
C GLY A 11 8.27 16.29 2.43
N GLY A 12 9.54 16.30 2.03
CA GLY A 12 10.31 15.07 1.85
C GLY A 12 10.85 14.52 3.17
N GLN A 13 11.29 15.40 4.07
CA GLN A 13 11.89 14.96 5.33
C GLN A 13 10.85 14.45 6.33
N GLU A 14 9.71 15.12 6.52
CA GLU A 14 8.64 14.61 7.39
C GLU A 14 8.16 13.23 6.94
N LEU A 15 7.93 13.02 5.64
CA LEU A 15 7.51 11.74 5.10
C LEU A 15 8.57 10.65 5.35
N THR A 16 9.85 10.98 5.17
CA THR A 16 10.96 10.06 5.46
C THR A 16 10.99 9.68 6.94
N PHE A 17 10.82 10.63 7.86
CA PHE A 17 10.77 10.36 9.30
C PHE A 17 9.56 9.50 9.69
N ILE A 18 8.39 9.73 9.10
CA ILE A 18 7.18 8.92 9.34
C ILE A 18 7.40 7.48 8.87
N ILE A 19 7.91 7.29 7.65
CA ILE A 19 8.23 5.96 7.12
C ILE A 19 9.26 5.27 8.02
N LEU A 20 10.29 5.98 8.46
CA LEU A 20 11.31 5.43 9.33
C LEU A 20 10.74 5.02 10.70
N ALA A 21 9.86 5.83 11.30
CA ALA A 21 9.18 5.49 12.54
C ALA A 21 8.31 4.24 12.39
N ILE A 22 7.51 4.15 11.33
CA ILE A 22 6.72 2.95 11.00
C ILE A 22 7.64 1.74 10.79
N LEU A 23 8.76 1.91 10.10
CA LEU A 23 9.72 0.84 9.85
C LEU A 23 10.40 0.35 11.14
N LEU A 24 10.65 1.22 12.12
CA LEU A 24 11.19 0.84 13.42
C LEU A 24 10.15 0.13 14.29
N LEU A 25 8.89 0.59 14.26
CA LEU A 25 7.80 -0.01 15.05
C LEU A 25 7.37 -1.37 14.52
N PHE A 26 7.22 -1.51 13.20
CA PHE A 26 6.73 -2.73 12.56
C PHE A 26 7.86 -3.62 12.03
N GLY A 27 9.06 -3.06 11.82
CA GLY A 27 10.16 -3.74 11.16
C GLY A 27 10.03 -3.73 9.62
N GLY A 28 11.17 -3.67 8.92
CA GLY A 28 11.18 -3.60 7.45
C GLY A 28 10.60 -4.82 6.72
N LYS A 29 10.38 -5.94 7.43
CA LYS A 29 9.82 -7.17 6.88
C LYS A 29 8.29 -7.27 6.99
N LYS A 30 7.65 -6.61 7.96
CA LYS A 30 6.19 -6.71 8.16
C LYS A 30 5.39 -5.91 7.13
N ILE A 31 5.90 -4.76 6.67
CA ILE A 31 5.22 -3.95 5.65
C ILE A 31 5.04 -4.75 4.34
N PRO A 32 6.08 -5.40 3.77
CA PRO A 32 5.92 -6.28 2.60
C PRO A 32 5.01 -7.48 2.83
N GLU A 33 5.07 -8.09 4.02
CA GLU A 33 4.27 -9.26 4.38
C GLU A 33 2.77 -8.91 4.42
N LEU A 34 2.42 -7.79 5.04
CA LEU A 34 1.06 -7.25 5.08
C LEU A 34 0.57 -6.86 3.67
N MET A 35 1.42 -6.23 2.86
CA MET A 35 1.07 -5.89 1.47
C MET A 35 0.78 -7.14 0.63
N ARG A 36 1.57 -8.21 0.79
CA ARG A 36 1.34 -9.49 0.11
C ARG A 36 0.03 -10.13 0.54
N GLY A 37 -0.25 -10.19 1.84
CA GLY A 37 -1.51 -10.73 2.36
C GLY A 37 -2.73 -9.94 1.90
N LEU A 38 -2.66 -8.60 1.97
CA LEU A 38 -3.73 -7.73 1.50
C LEU A 38 -3.95 -7.86 -0.03
N GLY A 39 -2.87 -7.94 -0.80
CA GLY A 39 -2.94 -8.12 -2.25
C GLY A 39 -3.56 -9.46 -2.66
N GLN A 40 -3.25 -10.54 -1.93
CA GLN A 40 -3.89 -11.84 -2.12
C GLN A 40 -5.38 -11.78 -1.78
N GLY A 41 -5.75 -11.22 -0.62
CA GLY A 41 -7.16 -11.08 -0.25
C GLY A 41 -7.98 -10.23 -1.22
N LEU A 42 -7.41 -9.12 -1.73
CA LEU A 42 -8.07 -8.29 -2.72
C LEU A 42 -8.24 -9.02 -4.07
N ARG A 43 -7.27 -9.86 -4.45
CA ARG A 43 -7.35 -10.68 -5.66
C ARG A 43 -8.44 -11.74 -5.55
N GLU A 44 -8.47 -12.50 -4.46
CA GLU A 44 -9.50 -13.51 -4.19
C GLU A 44 -10.90 -12.88 -4.14
N PHE A 45 -11.03 -11.71 -3.50
CA PHE A 45 -12.28 -10.95 -3.46
C PHE A 45 -12.79 -10.56 -4.86
N LYS A 46 -11.88 -10.11 -5.73
CA LYS A 46 -12.22 -9.72 -7.10
C LYS A 46 -12.56 -10.92 -7.99
N GLU A 47 -11.84 -12.03 -7.84
CA GLU A 47 -12.11 -13.28 -8.55
C GLU A 47 -13.50 -13.83 -8.16
N GLY A 48 -13.83 -13.88 -6.86
CA GLY A 48 -15.15 -14.30 -6.37
C GLY A 48 -16.31 -13.45 -6.92
N GLN A 49 -16.18 -12.12 -6.92
CA GLN A 49 -17.19 -11.23 -7.51
C GLN A 49 -17.37 -11.44 -9.02
N THR A 50 -16.29 -11.72 -9.76
CA THR A 50 -16.34 -11.91 -11.21
C THR A 50 -17.04 -13.23 -11.57
N SER A 51 -16.76 -14.29 -10.81
CA SER A 51 -17.42 -15.60 -10.98
C SER A 51 -18.91 -15.53 -10.69
N GLU A 52 -19.33 -14.82 -9.64
CA GLU A 52 -20.76 -14.58 -9.35
C GLU A 52 -21.48 -13.77 -10.44
N GLN A 53 -20.78 -12.82 -11.09
CA GLN A 53 -21.34 -12.04 -12.20
C GLN A 53 -21.51 -12.86 -13.48
N GLN A 54 -20.61 -13.81 -13.77
CA GLN A 54 -20.69 -14.68 -14.95
C GLN A 54 -21.79 -15.76 -14.80
N GLU A 55 -22.00 -16.27 -13.60
CA GLU A 55 -23.06 -17.27 -13.34
C GLU A 55 -24.48 -16.69 -13.51
N LYS A 56 -24.66 -15.40 -13.19
CA LYS A 56 -25.96 -14.70 -13.36
C LYS A 56 -26.31 -14.33 -14.81
N GLN A 57 -25.40 -14.47 -15.77
CA GLN A 57 -25.67 -14.16 -17.19
C GLN A 57 -26.01 -15.40 -18.03
N THR A 58 -25.85 -16.61 -17.49
CA THR A 58 -26.05 -17.87 -18.23
C THR A 58 -27.32 -18.63 -17.79
N LYS A 59 -28.06 -18.11 -16.82
CA LYS A 59 -29.42 -18.53 -16.46
C LYS A 59 -30.42 -17.44 -16.84
#